data_AF-M9VU83-F1
#
_entry.id   AF-M9VU83-F1
#
_cell.length_a   1.000
_cell.length_b   1.000
_cell.length_c   1.000
_cell.angle_alpha   90.00
_cell.angle_beta   90.00
_cell.angle_gamma   90.00
#
_symmetry.space_group_name_H-M   'P 1'
#
loop_
_entity.id
_entity.type
_entity.pdbx_description
1 polymer ?
#
loop_
_entity_poly.entity_id
_entity_poly.type
_entity_poly.pdbx_seq_one_letter_code
_entity_poly.pdbx_strand_id
1 'polypeptide(L)'
;SVWKDVCKITLKHSNRNPAQSTGPCNGKDGDNKRFKIGTPWKGGEQVSTSYSDVFLPPRRQHMCTSNLEHLNTKSTGLSESKLASNSLLGDVLLAAKYEAEDIKKNYKERNGQIDNKGKCRAIRYSFADLGDIIRGRDLWDLDESSKKMEGHLKKIFKQIKEKHPGVQEKYNSDNDYNKYINLRSDWWEANRHKVWKAMKCEISELKDMSGHHASSSHCGYSHGTPLDDYIPQRLRWMTEWAEWYCKYQSQEYDKLMGACGSCMGKGKVQGCTSGDVDSVKKCEKCKTACDEYWNKIKPWKGQWNTMEIKYLTLYAYAQMASNNKGDMSIFGNAVGPKDKPDVQILQELLPPKSVKPGAPTPTLTSPYFTAAGYIHQELPHTQCDVQKHFCNTNGNQDKYVFREKPKDHDEACGCKSRPKPEKKTGKKKEEEDPECKTVEGILAGKKGNQQVGECNPKGSYPGWDCTNNIDTNHTGACMPPRRIKLCLYYLTQLGDKVNEDEFKTAFIKTAAAEIFLSWYYYKSKHGNDAHTLDEQLNQGQIPPEFLRFMFYTYGDYRDICL
;
A
#
# COMPACT_ATOMS: atom_id res chain seq x y z
N SER A 1 -8.08 9.73 41.82
CA SER A 1 -7.03 8.98 41.12
C SER A 1 -7.21 9.17 39.62
N VAL A 2 -6.13 9.19 38.84
CA VAL A 2 -6.15 9.37 37.37
C VAL A 2 -7.05 8.36 36.66
N TRP A 3 -7.19 7.16 37.23
CA TRP A 3 -8.12 6.13 36.75
C TRP A 3 -9.60 6.52 36.81
N LYS A 4 -9.97 7.52 37.65
CA LYS A 4 -11.33 8.07 37.70
C LYS A 4 -11.60 9.07 36.57
N ASP A 5 -10.56 9.72 36.04
CA ASP A 5 -10.68 10.76 35.01
C ASP A 5 -9.40 10.78 34.14
N VAL A 6 -9.46 10.06 33.02
CA VAL A 6 -8.33 9.90 32.10
C VAL A 6 -7.87 11.23 31.48
N CYS A 7 -8.76 12.22 31.36
CA CYS A 7 -8.43 13.51 30.77
C CYS A 7 -7.48 14.34 31.65
N LYS A 8 -7.38 14.02 32.94
CA LYS A 8 -6.44 14.65 33.89
C LYS A 8 -5.03 14.06 33.84
N ILE A 9 -4.75 13.11 32.95
CA ILE A 9 -3.39 12.60 32.77
C ILE A 9 -2.48 13.71 32.21
N THR A 10 -1.26 13.76 32.72
CA THR A 10 -0.23 14.76 32.41
C THR A 10 1.13 14.09 32.41
N LEU A 11 2.17 14.83 32.03
CA LEU A 11 3.57 14.39 32.02
C LEU A 11 4.08 13.85 33.38
N LYS A 12 3.43 14.17 34.51
CA LYS A 12 3.78 13.64 35.83
C LYS A 12 3.41 12.17 36.03
N HIS A 13 2.58 11.62 35.13
CA HIS A 13 2.03 10.27 35.21
C HIS A 13 2.70 9.29 34.25
N SER A 14 3.94 9.57 33.85
CA SER A 14 4.69 8.78 32.87
C SER A 14 5.97 8.24 33.48
N ASN A 15 6.34 7.02 33.10
CA ASN A 15 7.57 6.36 33.52
C ASN A 15 8.73 6.59 32.54
N ARG A 16 8.62 7.58 31.64
CA ARG A 16 9.71 7.96 30.72
C ARG A 16 10.90 8.51 31.49
N ASN A 17 12.08 8.45 30.87
CA ASN A 17 13.25 9.20 31.31
C ASN A 17 13.09 10.69 30.93
N PRO A 18 12.90 11.62 31.90
CA PRO A 18 12.67 13.03 31.60
C PRO A 18 13.88 13.73 30.95
N ALA A 19 15.08 13.17 31.11
CA ALA A 19 16.29 13.70 30.46
C ALA A 19 16.32 13.42 28.95
N GLN A 20 15.54 12.43 28.48
CA GLN A 20 15.52 12.02 27.07
C GLN A 20 14.19 12.40 26.39
N SER A 21 13.11 12.51 27.15
CA SER A 21 11.79 12.85 26.63
C SER A 21 11.09 13.88 27.50
N THR A 22 10.88 15.08 26.97
CA THR A 22 10.08 16.11 27.65
C THR A 22 8.58 15.76 27.67
N GLY A 23 8.10 15.00 26.67
CA GLY A 23 6.74 14.48 26.56
C GLY A 23 6.52 13.65 25.30
N PRO A 24 5.30 13.14 25.04
CA PRO A 24 5.03 12.23 23.92
C PRO A 24 5.42 12.76 22.53
N CYS A 25 5.23 14.06 22.28
CA CYS A 25 5.57 14.70 21.01
C CYS A 25 7.00 15.28 20.97
N ASN A 26 7.87 15.00 21.96
CA ASN A 26 9.22 15.55 21.99
C ASN A 26 10.03 15.12 20.75
N GLY A 27 10.62 16.09 20.04
CA GLY A 27 11.41 15.85 18.83
C GLY A 27 10.59 15.34 17.63
N LYS A 28 9.26 15.42 17.66
CA LYS A 28 8.40 15.00 16.55
C LYS A 28 8.05 16.19 15.66
N ASP A 29 8.05 15.97 14.35
CA ASP A 29 7.68 16.91 13.29
C ASP A 29 8.38 18.29 13.31
N GLY A 30 9.68 18.34 13.62
CA GLY A 30 10.41 19.61 13.72
C GLY A 30 10.44 20.45 12.43
N ASP A 31 10.22 19.83 11.27
CA ASP A 31 10.18 20.47 9.95
C ASP A 31 8.74 20.67 9.40
N ASN A 32 7.71 20.41 10.21
CA ASN A 32 6.29 20.58 9.88
C ASN A 32 5.88 19.87 8.57
N LYS A 33 6.33 18.63 8.37
CA LYS A 33 6.02 17.82 7.18
C LYS A 33 4.90 16.82 7.39
N ARG A 34 4.57 16.49 8.64
CA ARG A 34 3.61 15.45 9.02
C ARG A 34 2.28 15.49 8.29
N PHE A 35 1.71 16.69 8.12
CA PHE A 35 0.44 16.91 7.44
C PHE A 35 0.54 17.83 6.22
N LYS A 36 1.76 18.02 5.70
CA LYS A 36 1.98 18.85 4.52
C LYS A 36 1.65 18.04 3.25
N ILE A 37 0.71 18.54 2.46
CA ILE A 37 0.36 17.94 1.17
C ILE A 37 1.60 17.94 0.26
N GLY A 38 1.86 16.79 -0.38
CA GLY A 38 3.05 16.58 -1.20
C GLY A 38 4.31 16.14 -0.44
N THR A 39 4.24 15.94 0.88
CA THR A 39 5.33 15.27 1.61
C THR A 39 5.54 13.86 1.02
N PRO A 40 6.77 13.50 0.62
CA PRO A 40 7.04 12.19 0.06
C PRO A 40 6.81 11.06 1.06
N TRP A 41 6.10 10.03 0.63
CA TRP A 41 5.98 8.77 1.34
C TRP A 41 7.19 7.92 1.01
N LYS A 42 8.06 7.69 1.98
CA LYS A 42 9.29 6.91 1.78
C LYS A 42 9.04 5.43 2.10
N GLY A 43 9.74 4.54 1.43
CA GLY A 43 9.60 3.09 1.62
C GLY A 43 10.93 2.35 1.73
N GLY A 44 10.87 1.09 2.14
CA GLY A 44 12.02 0.20 2.24
C GLY A 44 13.17 0.77 3.08
N GLU A 45 14.38 0.73 2.54
CA GLU A 45 15.60 1.19 3.23
C GLU A 45 15.55 2.67 3.63
N GLN A 46 14.85 3.51 2.86
CA GLN A 46 14.78 4.96 3.13
C GLN A 46 14.12 5.30 4.48
N VAL A 47 13.34 4.38 5.04
CA VAL A 47 12.73 4.50 6.37
C VAL A 47 13.18 3.39 7.31
N SER A 48 14.13 2.54 6.92
CA SER A 48 14.55 1.39 7.74
C SER A 48 13.35 0.52 8.15
N THR A 49 12.67 -0.07 7.16
CA THR A 49 11.69 -1.15 7.37
C THR A 49 12.20 -2.43 6.73
N SER A 50 11.85 -3.57 7.33
CA SER A 50 12.09 -4.88 6.71
C SER A 50 11.17 -5.18 5.51
N TYR A 51 10.23 -4.28 5.21
CA TYR A 51 9.24 -4.44 4.14
C TYR A 51 9.49 -3.43 3.00
N SER A 52 10.06 -3.90 1.88
CA SER A 52 10.38 -3.04 0.73
C SER A 52 9.14 -2.51 0.01
N ASP A 53 8.00 -3.19 0.16
CA ASP A 53 6.70 -2.86 -0.44
C ASP A 53 5.83 -1.93 0.42
N VAL A 54 6.37 -1.39 1.52
CA VAL A 54 5.66 -0.51 2.45
C VAL A 54 6.09 0.93 2.25
N PHE A 55 5.12 1.83 2.11
CA PHE A 55 5.31 3.28 2.12
C PHE A 55 4.79 3.86 3.43
N LEU A 56 5.69 4.47 4.22
CA LEU A 56 5.42 4.86 5.59
C LEU A 56 4.71 6.23 5.66
N PRO A 57 3.50 6.32 6.26
CA PRO A 57 2.81 7.59 6.43
C PRO A 57 3.66 8.62 7.18
N PRO A 58 3.78 9.88 6.69
CA PRO A 58 4.38 10.96 7.45
C PRO A 58 3.73 11.16 8.83
N ARG A 59 2.42 10.90 8.95
CA ARG A 59 1.71 10.89 10.24
C ARG A 59 2.33 9.89 11.24
N ARG A 60 2.60 8.65 10.81
CA ARG A 60 3.23 7.60 11.64
C ARG A 60 4.69 7.92 11.95
N GLN A 61 5.42 8.48 10.99
CA GLN A 61 6.83 8.92 11.17
C GLN A 61 6.98 9.89 12.34
N HIS A 62 6.03 10.81 12.48
CA HIS A 62 6.06 11.85 13.49
C HIS A 62 5.00 11.65 14.59
N MET A 63 4.60 10.40 14.83
CA MET A 63 3.66 10.07 15.89
C MET A 63 4.19 10.41 17.28
N CYS A 64 3.31 10.91 18.15
CA CYS A 64 3.66 11.29 19.52
C CYS A 64 3.88 10.08 20.44
N THR A 65 5.01 9.39 20.26
CA THR A 65 5.40 8.19 21.01
C THR A 65 6.74 8.30 21.74
N SER A 66 7.31 9.52 21.85
CA SER A 66 8.63 9.74 22.47
C SER A 66 8.70 9.24 23.92
N ASN A 67 7.61 9.33 24.68
CA ASN A 67 7.57 8.79 26.04
C ASN A 67 7.71 7.26 26.07
N LEU A 68 7.16 6.56 25.07
CA LEU A 68 7.25 5.10 24.91
C LEU A 68 8.65 4.67 24.43
N GLU A 69 9.25 5.46 23.54
CA GLU A 69 10.62 5.27 23.06
C GLU A 69 11.66 5.41 24.18
N HIS A 70 11.35 6.19 25.21
CA HIS A 70 12.25 6.51 26.33
C HIS A 70 11.73 6.05 27.70
N LEU A 71 10.98 4.94 27.76
CA LEU A 71 10.54 4.35 29.04
C LEU A 71 11.73 3.94 29.91
N ASN A 72 11.70 4.31 31.19
CA ASN A 72 12.64 3.78 32.18
C ASN A 72 12.11 2.43 32.70
N THR A 73 12.47 1.34 32.01
CA THR A 73 12.03 -0.02 32.38
C THR A 73 12.56 -0.51 33.74
N LYS A 74 13.47 0.24 34.38
CA LYS A 74 13.96 -0.04 35.75
C LYS A 74 13.13 0.68 36.82
N SER A 75 12.25 1.61 36.44
CA SER A 75 11.35 2.27 37.39
C SER A 75 10.44 1.26 38.07
N THR A 76 10.15 1.46 39.36
CA THR A 76 9.26 0.59 40.15
C THR A 76 7.93 0.34 39.46
N GLY A 77 7.38 1.36 38.76
CA GLY A 77 6.13 1.22 38.03
C GLY A 77 6.17 0.16 36.92
N LEU A 78 7.31 -0.02 36.25
CA LEU A 78 7.47 -0.92 35.10
C LEU A 78 8.26 -2.19 35.39
N SER A 79 9.06 -2.23 36.46
CA SER A 79 9.81 -3.40 36.90
C SER A 79 9.01 -4.30 37.85
N GLU A 80 8.05 -3.75 38.60
CA GLU A 80 7.20 -4.50 39.51
C GLU A 80 5.95 -5.04 38.82
N SER A 81 5.71 -6.34 38.91
CA SER A 81 4.68 -7.03 38.12
C SER A 81 3.26 -6.53 38.35
N LYS A 82 2.87 -6.34 39.63
CA LYS A 82 1.54 -5.86 40.02
C LYS A 82 1.25 -4.45 39.51
N LEU A 83 2.28 -3.72 39.10
CA LEU A 83 2.19 -2.34 38.63
C LEU A 83 2.44 -2.24 37.12
N ALA A 84 3.30 -3.10 36.54
CA ALA A 84 3.80 -2.99 35.17
C ALA A 84 2.70 -2.78 34.13
N SER A 85 1.63 -3.58 34.18
CA SER A 85 0.50 -3.45 33.24
C SER A 85 -0.22 -2.10 33.38
N ASN A 86 -0.50 -1.67 34.61
CA ASN A 86 -1.18 -0.40 34.88
C ASN A 86 -0.29 0.82 34.55
N SER A 87 1.00 0.72 34.85
CA SER A 87 1.99 1.76 34.55
C SER A 87 2.20 1.92 33.05
N LEU A 88 2.36 0.81 32.32
CA LEU A 88 2.41 0.82 30.86
C LEU A 88 1.15 1.44 30.28
N LEU A 89 -0.02 1.05 30.79
CA LEU A 89 -1.29 1.64 30.35
C LEU A 89 -1.27 3.15 30.55
N GLY A 90 -0.82 3.67 31.69
CA GLY A 90 -0.68 5.10 31.94
C GLY A 90 0.15 5.82 30.85
N ASP A 91 1.31 5.27 30.48
CA ASP A 91 2.17 5.82 29.43
C ASP A 91 1.52 5.75 28.03
N VAL A 92 0.78 4.68 27.72
CA VAL A 92 0.03 4.55 26.45
C VAL A 92 -1.13 5.54 26.38
N LEU A 93 -1.88 5.73 27.48
CA LEU A 93 -2.95 6.73 27.56
C LEU A 93 -2.41 8.15 27.36
N LEU A 94 -1.24 8.45 27.92
CA LEU A 94 -0.58 9.74 27.75
C LEU A 94 -0.18 9.97 26.29
N ALA A 95 0.43 8.97 25.64
CA ALA A 95 0.79 9.04 24.22
C ALA A 95 -0.45 9.28 23.33
N ALA A 96 -1.51 8.50 23.57
CA ALA A 96 -2.76 8.61 22.81
C ALA A 96 -3.41 10.00 22.94
N LYS A 97 -3.48 10.56 24.16
CA LYS A 97 -4.02 11.90 24.41
C LYS A 97 -3.25 12.96 23.63
N TYR A 98 -1.93 13.00 23.78
CA TYR A 98 -1.07 13.99 23.12
C TYR A 98 -1.07 13.84 21.60
N GLU A 99 -1.15 12.62 21.09
CA GLU A 99 -1.28 12.35 19.67
C GLU A 99 -2.59 12.93 19.09
N ALA A 100 -3.72 12.79 19.80
CA ALA A 100 -4.98 13.38 19.39
C ALA A 100 -4.93 14.91 19.44
N GLU A 101 -4.34 15.49 20.48
CA GLU A 101 -4.10 16.93 20.61
C GLU A 101 -3.26 17.48 19.44
N ASP A 102 -2.16 16.81 19.13
CA ASP A 102 -1.23 17.20 18.07
C ASP A 102 -1.89 17.17 16.69
N ILE A 103 -2.59 16.08 16.34
CA ILE A 103 -3.35 15.99 15.09
C ILE A 103 -4.38 17.12 15.02
N LYS A 104 -5.17 17.32 16.07
CA LYS A 104 -6.21 18.36 16.09
C LYS A 104 -5.64 19.75 15.82
N LYS A 105 -4.48 20.05 16.42
CA LYS A 105 -3.81 21.35 16.32
C LYS A 105 -3.12 21.57 14.97
N ASN A 106 -2.42 20.55 14.47
CA ASN A 106 -1.49 20.70 13.35
C ASN A 106 -2.05 20.24 12.01
N TYR A 107 -3.12 19.44 12.00
CA TYR A 107 -3.78 19.04 10.76
C TYR A 107 -4.52 20.23 10.15
N LYS A 108 -4.03 20.69 9.00
CA LYS A 108 -4.55 21.83 8.25
C LYS A 108 -4.96 21.40 6.85
N GLU A 109 -6.08 21.92 6.39
CA GLU A 109 -6.49 21.75 5.00
C GLU A 109 -5.78 22.70 4.05
N ARG A 110 -5.92 22.38 2.76
CA ARG A 110 -5.40 23.14 1.61
C ARG A 110 -5.73 24.64 1.64
N ASN A 111 -6.90 25.00 2.20
CA ASN A 111 -7.40 26.39 2.27
C ASN A 111 -7.50 26.93 3.72
N GLY A 112 -6.89 26.24 4.69
CA GLY A 112 -7.06 26.58 6.12
C GLY A 112 -8.46 26.30 6.67
N GLN A 113 -9.34 25.65 5.90
CA GLN A 113 -10.66 25.20 6.35
C GLN A 113 -10.54 24.06 7.36
N ILE A 114 -11.55 23.91 8.22
CA ILE A 114 -11.59 22.83 9.21
C ILE A 114 -12.17 21.58 8.54
N ASP A 115 -11.34 20.65 8.07
CA ASP A 115 -11.79 19.29 7.73
C ASP A 115 -11.83 18.42 8.99
N ASN A 116 -12.97 18.44 9.65
CA ASN A 116 -13.22 17.53 10.78
C ASN A 116 -13.11 16.06 10.35
N LYS A 117 -13.48 15.70 9.12
CA LYS A 117 -13.46 14.30 8.65
C LYS A 117 -12.02 13.82 8.49
N GLY A 118 -11.15 14.60 7.86
CA GLY A 118 -9.73 14.33 7.70
C GLY A 118 -8.99 14.22 9.03
N LYS A 119 -9.24 15.15 9.96
CA LYS A 119 -8.75 15.04 11.34
C LYS A 119 -9.18 13.74 11.99
N CYS A 120 -10.46 13.40 11.87
CA CYS A 120 -11.01 12.18 12.44
C CYS A 120 -10.42 10.90 11.84
N ARG A 121 -10.18 10.85 10.52
CA ARG A 121 -9.46 9.73 9.89
C ARG A 121 -8.03 9.62 10.43
N ALA A 122 -7.29 10.73 10.48
CA ALA A 122 -5.92 10.73 11.02
C ALA A 122 -5.87 10.26 12.49
N ILE A 123 -6.81 10.69 13.33
CA ILE A 123 -6.94 10.23 14.73
C ILE A 123 -7.21 8.73 14.80
N ARG A 124 -8.10 8.20 13.96
CA ARG A 124 -8.40 6.75 13.90
C ARG A 124 -7.22 5.92 13.40
N TYR A 125 -6.48 6.41 12.39
CA TYR A 125 -5.24 5.79 11.94
C TYR A 125 -4.18 5.77 13.05
N SER A 126 -4.03 6.86 13.79
CA SER A 126 -3.10 6.91 14.94
C SER A 126 -3.54 6.01 16.09
N PHE A 127 -4.83 5.91 16.38
CA PHE A 127 -5.34 4.93 17.34
C PHE A 127 -4.95 3.49 16.94
N ALA A 128 -5.14 3.14 15.67
CA ALA A 128 -4.82 1.83 15.14
C ALA A 128 -3.32 1.53 15.14
N ASP A 129 -2.49 2.49 14.71
CA ASP A 129 -1.03 2.38 14.75
C ASP A 129 -0.49 2.21 16.17
N LEU A 130 -1.05 2.93 17.16
CA LEU A 130 -0.69 2.72 18.55
C LEU A 130 -0.99 1.27 18.96
N GLY A 131 -2.12 0.73 18.51
CA GLY A 131 -2.45 -0.68 18.69
C GLY A 131 -1.46 -1.62 17.99
N ASP A 132 -0.95 -1.28 16.80
CA ASP A 132 0.03 -2.09 16.09
C ASP A 132 1.40 -2.10 16.79
N ILE A 133 1.84 -0.93 17.27
CA ILE A 133 3.03 -0.77 18.10
C ILE A 133 2.92 -1.63 19.35
N ILE A 134 1.82 -1.49 20.09
CA ILE A 134 1.64 -2.23 21.35
C ILE A 134 1.48 -3.73 21.11
N ARG A 135 0.88 -4.16 20.00
CA ARG A 135 0.77 -5.59 19.65
C ARG A 135 2.03 -6.19 19.06
N GLY A 136 3.00 -5.37 18.63
CA GLY A 136 4.24 -5.85 18.01
C GLY A 136 4.09 -6.20 16.52
N ARG A 137 3.08 -5.63 15.87
CA ARG A 137 2.76 -5.85 14.44
C ARG A 137 2.95 -4.62 13.55
N ASP A 138 3.50 -3.53 14.11
CA ASP A 138 3.87 -2.33 13.36
C ASP A 138 4.93 -2.66 12.28
N LEU A 139 4.71 -2.19 11.05
CA LEU A 139 5.54 -2.43 9.87
C LEU A 139 6.80 -1.56 9.85
N TRP A 140 6.91 -0.55 10.73
CA TRP A 140 8.11 0.27 10.87
C TRP A 140 9.00 -0.27 11.98
N ASP A 141 9.91 -1.20 11.64
CA ASP A 141 10.53 -2.07 12.64
C ASP A 141 12.05 -2.07 12.70
N LEU A 142 12.75 -1.48 11.73
CA LEU A 142 14.22 -1.40 11.76
C LEU A 142 14.74 -0.01 12.16
N ASP A 143 13.89 1.01 12.28
CA ASP A 143 14.33 2.30 12.77
C ASP A 143 14.74 2.24 14.25
N GLU A 144 15.67 3.10 14.63
CA GLU A 144 16.26 3.14 15.96
C GLU A 144 15.22 3.36 17.07
N SER A 145 14.19 4.18 16.82
CA SER A 145 13.18 4.51 17.82
C SER A 145 12.22 3.34 18.03
N SER A 146 11.77 2.70 16.95
CA SER A 146 10.91 1.52 17.03
C SER A 146 11.65 0.31 17.61
N LYS A 147 12.93 0.10 17.29
CA LYS A 147 13.78 -0.93 17.94
C LYS A 147 13.88 -0.72 19.45
N LYS A 148 14.15 0.52 19.90
CA LYS A 148 14.23 0.85 21.33
C LYS A 148 12.90 0.62 22.03
N MET A 149 11.81 1.13 21.46
CA MET A 149 10.46 0.96 21.97
C MET A 149 10.07 -0.52 22.07
N GLU A 150 10.33 -1.31 21.02
CA GLU A 150 10.08 -2.75 21.02
C GLU A 150 10.90 -3.48 22.11
N GLY A 151 12.16 -3.08 22.31
CA GLY A 151 12.99 -3.57 23.40
C GLY A 151 12.42 -3.26 24.79
N HIS A 152 11.83 -2.08 24.99
CA HIS A 152 11.15 -1.73 26.24
C HIS A 152 9.86 -2.53 26.43
N LEU A 153 9.02 -2.64 25.40
CA LEU A 153 7.77 -3.38 25.45
C LEU A 153 8.02 -4.86 25.79
N LYS A 154 9.00 -5.50 25.15
CA LYS A 154 9.39 -6.88 25.49
C LYS A 154 9.72 -7.05 26.97
N LYS A 155 10.55 -6.16 27.54
CA LYS A 155 10.92 -6.22 28.96
C LYS A 155 9.71 -6.07 29.88
N ILE A 156 8.79 -5.17 29.54
CA ILE A 156 7.59 -4.92 30.34
C ILE A 156 6.63 -6.11 30.26
N PHE A 157 6.36 -6.63 29.06
CA PHE A 157 5.48 -7.78 28.87
C PHE A 157 6.05 -9.07 29.47
N LYS A 158 7.38 -9.21 29.52
CA LYS A 158 8.04 -10.24 30.32
C LYS A 158 7.67 -10.14 31.80
N GLN A 159 7.77 -8.95 32.41
CA GLN A 159 7.39 -8.74 33.82
C GLN A 159 5.90 -9.00 34.06
N ILE A 160 5.03 -8.63 33.11
CA ILE A 160 3.59 -8.91 33.19
C ILE A 160 3.35 -10.42 33.14
N LYS A 161 4.02 -11.15 32.23
CA LYS A 161 3.84 -12.59 32.06
C LYS A 161 4.30 -13.39 33.28
N GLU A 162 5.51 -13.16 33.78
CA GLU A 162 6.19 -14.02 34.77
C GLU A 162 5.54 -13.99 36.16
N LYS A 163 4.72 -12.99 36.47
CA LYS A 163 4.38 -12.67 37.87
C LYS A 163 2.91 -12.29 38.08
N HIS A 164 2.07 -12.32 37.04
CA HIS A 164 0.61 -12.25 37.19
C HIS A 164 0.02 -13.67 37.24
N PRO A 165 -0.75 -14.02 38.29
CA PRO A 165 -1.39 -15.33 38.39
C PRO A 165 -2.28 -15.64 37.18
N GLY A 166 -2.16 -16.84 36.59
CA GLY A 166 -2.96 -17.29 35.45
C GLY A 166 -2.48 -16.79 34.08
N VAL A 167 -1.63 -15.75 34.05
CA VAL A 167 -1.07 -15.20 32.79
C VAL A 167 0.06 -16.09 32.28
N GLN A 168 0.94 -16.54 33.17
CA GLN A 168 2.07 -17.39 32.77
C GLN A 168 1.60 -18.69 32.12
N GLU A 169 0.56 -19.31 32.68
CA GLU A 169 -0.02 -20.56 32.19
C GLU A 169 -0.73 -20.37 30.85
N LYS A 170 -1.58 -19.32 30.73
CA LYS A 170 -2.34 -19.03 29.51
C LYS A 170 -1.44 -18.71 28.32
N TYR A 171 -0.33 -18.00 28.55
CA TYR A 171 0.58 -17.56 27.49
C TYR A 171 1.92 -18.29 27.56
N ASN A 172 1.94 -19.57 27.93
CA ASN A 172 3.16 -20.35 28.09
C ASN A 172 4.11 -20.30 26.88
N SER A 173 3.55 -20.28 25.66
CA SER A 173 4.27 -20.21 24.38
C SER A 173 4.88 -18.83 24.08
N ASP A 174 4.42 -17.77 24.75
CA ASP A 174 4.94 -16.41 24.57
C ASP A 174 6.30 -16.22 25.25
N ASN A 175 7.23 -15.61 24.53
CA ASN A 175 8.61 -15.44 24.96
C ASN A 175 9.25 -14.22 24.28
N ASP A 176 10.52 -13.97 24.60
CA ASP A 176 11.28 -12.87 24.02
C ASP A 176 11.42 -12.97 22.48
N TYR A 177 11.49 -14.19 21.92
CA TYR A 177 11.62 -14.38 20.47
C TYR A 177 10.34 -14.01 19.71
N ASN A 178 9.18 -14.49 20.17
CA ASN A 178 7.89 -14.14 19.58
C ASN A 178 7.32 -12.79 20.08
N LYS A 179 8.09 -12.08 20.90
CA LYS A 179 7.78 -10.74 21.41
C LYS A 179 6.49 -10.67 22.24
N TYR A 180 6.09 -11.76 22.87
CA TYR A 180 4.86 -11.85 23.68
C TYR A 180 3.58 -11.45 22.90
N ILE A 181 3.51 -11.80 21.62
CA ILE A 181 2.49 -11.27 20.70
C ILE A 181 1.05 -11.62 21.11
N ASN A 182 0.81 -12.79 21.71
CA ASN A 182 -0.54 -13.21 22.13
C ASN A 182 -0.97 -12.42 23.37
N LEU A 183 -0.10 -12.33 24.38
CA LEU A 183 -0.33 -11.51 25.57
C LEU A 183 -0.53 -10.04 25.22
N ARG A 184 0.27 -9.50 24.29
CA ARG A 184 0.15 -8.11 23.82
C ARG A 184 -1.17 -7.85 23.09
N SER A 185 -1.64 -8.81 22.30
CA SER A 185 -2.92 -8.74 21.59
C SER A 185 -4.10 -8.69 22.57
N ASP A 186 -4.13 -9.59 23.55
CA ASP A 186 -5.17 -9.60 24.58
C ASP A 186 -5.09 -8.37 25.50
N TRP A 187 -3.87 -7.90 25.80
CA TRP A 187 -3.67 -6.68 26.57
C TRP A 187 -4.23 -5.46 25.85
N TRP A 188 -3.99 -5.35 24.54
CA TRP A 188 -4.57 -4.28 23.73
C TRP A 188 -6.09 -4.37 23.72
N GLU A 189 -6.66 -5.55 23.46
CA GLU A 189 -8.11 -5.77 23.45
C GLU A 189 -8.77 -5.34 24.78
N ALA A 190 -8.16 -5.73 25.91
CA ALA A 190 -8.65 -5.36 27.23
C ALA A 190 -8.61 -3.84 27.52
N ASN A 191 -7.77 -3.08 26.82
CA ASN A 191 -7.48 -1.69 27.15
C ASN A 191 -7.78 -0.66 26.05
N ARG A 192 -8.02 -1.09 24.80
CA ARG A 192 -8.23 -0.20 23.63
C ARG A 192 -9.34 0.83 23.84
N HIS A 193 -10.40 0.47 24.55
CA HIS A 193 -11.48 1.40 24.92
C HIS A 193 -11.00 2.55 25.82
N LYS A 194 -10.04 2.30 26.74
CA LYS A 194 -9.43 3.33 27.59
C LYS A 194 -8.48 4.22 26.79
N VAL A 195 -7.72 3.62 25.87
CA VAL A 195 -6.84 4.34 24.95
C VAL A 195 -7.65 5.31 24.09
N TRP A 196 -8.75 4.84 23.51
CA TRP A 196 -9.68 5.72 22.79
C TRP A 196 -10.29 6.78 23.70
N LYS A 197 -10.69 6.43 24.93
CA LYS A 197 -11.18 7.40 25.92
C LYS A 197 -10.17 8.52 26.21
N ALA A 198 -8.86 8.22 26.19
CA ALA A 198 -7.82 9.24 26.35
C ALA A 198 -7.74 10.17 25.12
N MET A 199 -7.83 9.64 23.90
CA MET A 199 -7.90 10.46 22.68
C MET A 199 -9.15 11.35 22.68
N LYS A 200 -10.30 10.83 23.15
CA LYS A 200 -11.57 11.54 23.25
C LYS A 200 -11.50 12.84 24.06
N CYS A 201 -10.60 12.92 25.03
CA CYS A 201 -10.39 14.13 25.83
C CYS A 201 -10.08 15.37 24.99
N GLU A 202 -9.48 15.19 23.81
CA GLU A 202 -9.02 16.29 22.97
C GLU A 202 -9.92 16.56 21.77
N ILE A 203 -10.93 15.71 21.49
CA ILE A 203 -11.65 15.70 20.20
C ILE A 203 -13.18 15.79 20.36
N SER A 204 -13.65 16.27 21.51
CA SER A 204 -15.07 16.33 21.85
C SER A 204 -15.93 17.11 20.83
N GLU A 205 -15.33 18.12 20.20
CA GLU A 205 -15.96 19.01 19.23
C GLU A 205 -15.93 18.46 17.79
N LEU A 206 -15.06 17.47 17.52
CA LEU A 206 -14.92 16.91 16.18
C LEU A 206 -16.10 15.98 15.89
N LYS A 207 -16.93 16.36 14.93
CA LYS A 207 -18.10 15.59 14.51
C LYS A 207 -17.86 14.86 13.20
N ASP A 208 -18.26 13.60 13.14
CA ASP A 208 -18.14 12.75 11.95
C ASP A 208 -19.20 11.62 11.94
N MET A 209 -19.37 10.94 10.80
CA MET A 209 -20.34 9.85 10.61
C MET A 209 -19.70 8.44 10.65
N SER A 210 -18.41 8.30 10.94
CA SER A 210 -17.69 7.01 10.87
C SER A 210 -18.21 5.96 11.86
N GLY A 211 -18.80 6.36 12.99
CA GLY A 211 -19.32 5.43 14.01
C GLY A 211 -20.84 5.23 14.00
N HIS A 212 -21.61 6.05 13.27
CA HIS A 212 -23.08 6.01 13.23
C HIS A 212 -23.62 6.58 11.91
N HIS A 213 -24.83 6.20 11.51
CA HIS A 213 -25.52 6.79 10.34
C HIS A 213 -25.86 8.30 10.49
N ALA A 214 -25.43 8.93 11.59
CA ALA A 214 -25.59 10.36 11.84
C ALA A 214 -24.30 10.95 12.40
N SER A 215 -24.07 12.23 12.09
CA SER A 215 -22.91 12.98 12.57
C SER A 215 -22.94 13.09 14.10
N SER A 216 -21.87 12.62 14.77
CA SER A 216 -21.77 12.70 16.23
C SER A 216 -20.37 13.06 16.69
N SER A 217 -20.27 13.55 17.94
CA SER A 217 -19.02 13.98 18.58
C SER A 217 -17.97 12.87 18.64
N HIS A 218 -16.72 13.24 18.97
CA HIS A 218 -15.61 12.31 19.12
C HIS A 218 -15.40 11.48 17.84
N CYS A 219 -15.42 12.16 16.69
CA CYS A 219 -15.21 11.53 15.39
C CYS A 219 -16.21 10.41 15.06
N GLY A 220 -17.45 10.56 15.52
CA GLY A 220 -18.50 9.56 15.30
C GLY A 220 -18.60 8.50 16.40
N TYR A 221 -17.70 8.50 17.39
CA TYR A 221 -17.59 7.44 18.42
C TYR A 221 -17.92 7.97 19.83
N SER A 222 -19.08 8.61 19.96
CA SER A 222 -19.57 9.12 21.24
C SER A 222 -19.69 8.00 22.29
N HIS A 223 -20.26 6.84 21.88
CA HIS A 223 -20.51 5.68 22.75
C HIS A 223 -19.76 4.40 22.36
N GLY A 224 -18.64 4.51 21.63
CA GLY A 224 -17.89 3.34 21.14
C GLY A 224 -16.40 3.58 20.98
N THR A 225 -15.75 2.59 20.36
CA THR A 225 -14.33 2.59 19.97
C THR A 225 -14.24 2.31 18.47
N PRO A 226 -13.37 3.02 17.72
CA PRO A 226 -13.16 2.77 16.30
C PRO A 226 -12.79 1.31 16.02
N LEU A 227 -13.21 0.76 14.88
CA LEU A 227 -12.84 -0.59 14.45
C LEU A 227 -11.55 -0.61 13.63
N ASP A 228 -10.99 0.58 13.35
CA ASP A 228 -9.81 0.75 12.51
C ASP A 228 -8.63 -0.12 12.93
N ASP A 229 -8.43 -0.39 14.21
CA ASP A 229 -7.34 -1.22 14.74
C ASP A 229 -7.52 -2.73 14.53
N TYR A 230 -8.67 -3.19 14.03
CA TYR A 230 -8.85 -4.56 13.55
C TYR A 230 -8.49 -4.75 12.09
N ILE A 231 -8.46 -3.67 11.31
CA ILE A 231 -7.95 -3.71 9.94
C ILE A 231 -6.44 -4.08 10.01
N PRO A 232 -5.83 -4.66 8.98
CA PRO A 232 -4.38 -4.78 8.90
C PRO A 232 -3.71 -3.43 8.59
N GLN A 233 -2.48 -3.23 9.09
CA GLN A 233 -1.80 -1.93 8.99
C GLN A 233 -1.49 -1.54 7.55
N ARG A 234 -1.11 -2.52 6.72
CA ARG A 234 -0.85 -2.32 5.30
C ARG A 234 -2.07 -1.78 4.56
N LEU A 235 -3.25 -2.36 4.78
CA LEU A 235 -4.49 -1.87 4.17
C LEU A 235 -4.86 -0.46 4.66
N ARG A 236 -4.68 -0.17 5.95
CA ARG A 236 -4.85 1.20 6.49
C ARG A 236 -3.93 2.21 5.82
N TRP A 237 -2.63 1.90 5.76
CA TRP A 237 -1.64 2.82 5.17
C TRP A 237 -1.85 2.99 3.67
N MET A 238 -2.28 1.95 2.94
CA MET A 238 -2.68 2.06 1.54
C MET A 238 -3.89 3.00 1.36
N THR A 239 -4.87 2.93 2.27
CA THR A 239 -6.04 3.84 2.28
C THR A 239 -5.64 5.27 2.60
N GLU A 240 -4.81 5.47 3.62
CA GLU A 240 -4.26 6.78 3.98
C GLU A 240 -3.44 7.36 2.80
N TRP A 241 -2.61 6.54 2.16
CA TRP A 241 -1.83 6.93 0.99
C TRP A 241 -2.72 7.41 -0.15
N ALA A 242 -3.81 6.69 -0.47
CA ALA A 242 -4.74 7.06 -1.53
C ALA A 242 -5.44 8.40 -1.23
N GLU A 243 -5.79 8.66 0.03
CA GLU A 243 -6.33 9.95 0.47
C GLU A 243 -5.32 11.09 0.24
N TRP A 244 -4.07 10.92 0.69
CA TRP A 244 -3.04 11.95 0.56
C TRP A 244 -2.60 12.17 -0.88
N TYR A 245 -2.55 11.11 -1.69
CA TYR A 245 -2.36 11.19 -3.13
C TYR A 245 -3.42 12.10 -3.76
N CYS A 246 -4.70 11.84 -3.46
CA CYS A 246 -5.79 12.62 -4.04
C CYS A 246 -5.72 14.11 -3.65
N LYS A 247 -5.36 14.42 -2.40
CA LYS A 247 -5.11 15.80 -1.96
C LYS A 247 -4.01 16.47 -2.77
N TYR A 248 -2.92 15.75 -3.01
CA TYR A 248 -1.80 16.24 -3.81
C TYR A 248 -2.17 16.39 -5.28
N GLN A 249 -2.86 15.42 -5.87
CA GLN A 249 -3.34 15.45 -7.25
C GLN A 249 -4.28 16.62 -7.49
N SER A 250 -5.24 16.85 -6.60
CA SER A 250 -6.11 18.03 -6.60
C SER A 250 -5.28 19.33 -6.52
N GLN A 251 -4.22 19.34 -5.70
CA GLN A 251 -3.33 20.50 -5.60
C GLN A 251 -2.62 20.83 -6.91
N GLU A 252 -2.08 19.82 -7.57
CA GLU A 252 -1.39 19.99 -8.85
C GLU A 252 -2.36 20.25 -10.00
N TYR A 253 -3.57 19.70 -9.96
CA TYR A 253 -4.64 19.98 -10.91
C TYR A 253 -5.02 21.47 -10.93
N ASP A 254 -5.21 22.12 -9.78
CA ASP A 254 -5.55 23.56 -9.78
C ASP A 254 -4.40 24.44 -10.31
N LYS A 255 -3.14 24.04 -10.06
CA LYS A 255 -1.98 24.75 -10.63
C LYS A 255 -1.98 24.63 -12.15
N LEU A 256 -2.27 23.43 -12.66
CA LEU A 256 -2.42 23.17 -14.09
C LEU A 256 -3.56 24.02 -14.68
N MET A 257 -4.73 24.01 -14.04
CA MET A 257 -5.88 24.83 -14.43
C MET A 257 -5.53 26.32 -14.51
N GLY A 258 -4.83 26.85 -13.49
CA GLY A 258 -4.38 28.24 -13.45
C GLY A 258 -3.40 28.57 -14.58
N ALA A 259 -2.42 27.70 -14.85
CA ALA A 259 -1.44 27.88 -15.93
C ALA A 259 -2.09 27.79 -17.32
N CYS A 260 -3.07 26.90 -17.48
CA CYS A 260 -3.78 26.66 -18.74
C CYS A 260 -4.96 27.61 -18.99
N GLY A 261 -5.39 28.39 -18.01
CA GLY A 261 -6.59 29.24 -18.12
C GLY A 261 -6.56 30.24 -19.28
N SER A 262 -5.40 30.73 -19.68
CA SER A 262 -5.27 31.62 -20.86
C SER A 262 -5.35 30.89 -22.20
N CYS A 263 -5.12 29.58 -22.21
CA CYS A 263 -5.28 28.71 -23.38
C CYS A 263 -6.73 28.16 -23.50
N MET A 264 -7.42 28.02 -22.36
CA MET A 264 -8.76 27.46 -22.22
C MET A 264 -9.80 28.56 -21.96
N GLY A 265 -10.57 28.97 -22.98
CA GLY A 265 -11.65 29.94 -22.83
C GLY A 265 -13.04 29.29 -22.90
N LYS A 266 -13.90 29.51 -21.90
CA LYS A 266 -15.25 28.92 -21.79
C LYS A 266 -15.29 27.40 -22.08
N GLY A 267 -14.30 26.65 -21.59
CA GLY A 267 -14.22 25.20 -21.79
C GLY A 267 -13.87 24.75 -23.21
N LYS A 268 -13.35 25.66 -24.06
CA LYS A 268 -12.81 25.35 -25.39
C LYS A 268 -11.40 25.90 -25.52
N VAL A 269 -10.54 25.19 -26.25
CA VAL A 269 -9.19 25.67 -26.54
C VAL A 269 -9.25 26.80 -27.55
N GLN A 270 -9.12 28.03 -27.05
CA GLN A 270 -9.18 29.25 -27.87
C GLN A 270 -7.81 29.63 -28.41
N GLY A 271 -6.73 29.38 -27.65
CA GLY A 271 -5.39 29.84 -28.01
C GLY A 271 -4.68 29.02 -29.09
N CYS A 272 -5.06 27.75 -29.29
CA CYS A 272 -4.41 26.85 -30.26
C CYS A 272 -4.96 26.95 -31.68
N THR A 273 -6.08 27.64 -31.87
CA THR A 273 -6.81 27.68 -33.15
C THR A 273 -6.91 29.09 -33.74
N SER A 274 -6.56 30.13 -32.98
CA SER A 274 -6.70 31.53 -33.38
C SER A 274 -5.66 32.02 -34.38
N GLY A 275 -4.53 31.32 -34.55
CA GLY A 275 -3.42 31.75 -35.41
C GLY A 275 -2.66 32.98 -34.89
N ASP A 276 -3.04 33.48 -33.71
CA ASP A 276 -2.40 34.60 -33.01
C ASP A 276 -1.15 34.10 -32.25
N VAL A 277 0.00 34.75 -32.50
CA VAL A 277 1.30 34.39 -31.93
C VAL A 277 1.29 34.48 -30.40
N ASP A 278 0.57 35.45 -29.83
CA ASP A 278 0.47 35.62 -28.39
C ASP A 278 -0.41 34.56 -27.74
N SER A 279 -1.44 34.10 -28.46
CA SER A 279 -2.30 32.98 -28.07
C SER A 279 -1.57 31.62 -28.11
N VAL A 280 -0.69 31.40 -29.10
CA VAL A 280 0.15 30.20 -29.19
C VAL A 280 1.18 30.14 -28.05
N LYS A 281 1.89 31.25 -27.79
CA LYS A 281 2.84 31.36 -26.65
C LYS A 281 2.16 31.13 -25.29
N LYS A 282 0.91 31.57 -25.12
CA LYS A 282 0.13 31.30 -23.91
C LYS A 282 -0.18 29.81 -23.72
N CYS A 283 -0.39 29.07 -24.81
CA CYS A 283 -0.58 27.62 -24.75
C CYS A 283 0.72 26.81 -24.57
N GLU A 284 1.90 27.37 -24.91
CA GLU A 284 3.19 26.73 -24.57
C GLU A 284 3.37 26.60 -23.05
N LYS A 285 3.00 27.64 -22.28
CA LYS A 285 3.00 27.58 -20.81
C LYS A 285 2.09 26.48 -20.27
N CYS A 286 0.93 26.27 -20.90
CA CYS A 286 0.03 25.18 -20.55
C CYS A 286 0.68 23.83 -20.80
N LYS A 287 1.35 23.65 -21.95
CA LYS A 287 2.07 22.41 -22.26
C LYS A 287 3.15 22.10 -21.21
N THR A 288 3.98 23.08 -20.85
CA THR A 288 4.98 22.91 -19.77
C THR A 288 4.32 22.53 -18.45
N ALA A 289 3.19 23.16 -18.11
CA ALA A 289 2.45 22.81 -16.90
C ALA A 289 1.88 21.38 -16.94
N CYS A 290 1.48 20.88 -18.11
CA CYS A 290 1.05 19.48 -18.27
C CYS A 290 2.19 18.49 -18.00
N ASP A 291 3.39 18.78 -18.54
CA ASP A 291 4.58 17.94 -18.31
C ASP A 291 4.99 17.98 -16.82
N GLU A 292 4.93 19.14 -16.19
CA GLU A 292 5.17 19.30 -14.75
C GLU A 292 4.16 18.54 -13.89
N TYR A 293 2.87 18.58 -14.25
CA TYR A 293 1.82 17.81 -13.59
C TYR A 293 2.16 16.32 -13.63
N TRP A 294 2.46 15.77 -14.82
CA TRP A 294 2.79 14.36 -14.94
C TRP A 294 4.04 13.97 -14.15
N ASN A 295 5.10 14.78 -14.23
CA ASN A 295 6.34 14.54 -13.48
C ASN A 295 6.11 14.47 -11.96
N LYS A 296 5.08 15.16 -11.45
CA LYS A 296 4.68 15.09 -10.04
C LYS A 296 3.80 13.89 -9.70
N ILE A 297 2.97 13.43 -10.63
CA ILE A 297 2.10 12.26 -10.44
C ILE A 297 2.85 10.93 -10.63
N LYS A 298 3.83 10.89 -11.54
CA LYS A 298 4.60 9.69 -11.90
C LYS A 298 5.23 8.96 -10.70
N PRO A 299 5.87 9.64 -9.72
CA PRO A 299 6.39 8.96 -8.52
C PRO A 299 5.30 8.26 -7.72
N TRP A 300 4.11 8.87 -7.56
CA TRP A 300 2.98 8.25 -6.86
C TRP A 300 2.46 7.01 -7.59
N LYS A 301 2.41 7.04 -8.93
CA LYS A 301 2.07 5.85 -9.74
C LYS A 301 3.03 4.69 -9.44
N GLY A 302 4.33 4.96 -9.32
CA GLY A 302 5.33 3.95 -8.97
C GLY A 302 5.03 3.29 -7.62
N GLN A 303 4.70 4.09 -6.59
CA GLN A 303 4.36 3.58 -5.27
C GLN A 303 3.05 2.78 -5.28
N TRP A 304 2.03 3.26 -6.01
CA TRP A 304 0.77 2.54 -6.18
C TRP A 304 0.98 1.17 -6.80
N ASN A 305 1.76 1.06 -7.86
CA ASN A 305 2.04 -0.22 -8.53
C ASN A 305 2.65 -1.24 -7.55
N THR A 306 3.59 -0.81 -6.71
CA THR A 306 4.19 -1.67 -5.67
C THR A 306 3.15 -2.18 -4.67
N MET A 307 2.29 -1.29 -4.16
CA MET A 307 1.23 -1.67 -3.22
C MET A 307 0.17 -2.57 -3.88
N GLU A 308 -0.18 -2.30 -5.14
CA GLU A 308 -1.13 -3.09 -5.91
C GLU A 308 -0.64 -4.53 -6.11
N ILE A 309 0.64 -4.71 -6.50
CA ILE A 309 1.25 -6.04 -6.66
C ILE A 309 1.21 -6.80 -5.33
N LYS A 310 1.57 -6.15 -4.23
CA LYS A 310 1.53 -6.77 -2.90
C LYS A 310 0.11 -7.16 -2.51
N TYR A 311 -0.87 -6.28 -2.71
CA TYR A 311 -2.28 -6.55 -2.44
C TYR A 311 -2.77 -7.78 -3.21
N LEU A 312 -2.52 -7.83 -4.53
CA LEU A 312 -2.93 -8.94 -5.38
C LEU A 312 -2.29 -10.27 -4.94
N THR A 313 -1.02 -10.21 -4.49
CA THR A 313 -0.31 -11.37 -3.94
C THR A 313 -0.99 -11.87 -2.66
N LEU A 314 -1.31 -10.98 -1.73
CA LEU A 314 -1.99 -11.34 -0.48
C LEU A 314 -3.42 -11.85 -0.73
N TYR A 315 -4.12 -11.26 -1.70
CA TYR A 315 -5.44 -11.73 -2.13
C TYR A 315 -5.38 -13.14 -2.73
N ALA A 316 -4.37 -13.45 -3.54
CA ALA A 316 -4.16 -14.79 -4.07
C ALA A 316 -3.90 -15.81 -2.95
N TYR A 317 -3.11 -15.45 -1.92
CA TYR A 317 -2.94 -16.29 -0.74
C TYR A 317 -4.24 -16.49 0.04
N ALA A 318 -5.09 -15.47 0.14
CA ALA A 318 -6.40 -15.57 0.77
C ALA A 318 -7.32 -16.55 0.02
N GLN A 319 -7.33 -16.51 -1.31
CA GLN A 319 -8.04 -17.51 -2.13
C GLN A 319 -7.51 -18.92 -1.90
N MET A 320 -6.19 -19.07 -1.82
CA MET A 320 -5.55 -20.36 -1.54
C MET A 320 -5.94 -20.90 -0.16
N ALA A 321 -5.88 -20.07 0.88
CA ALA A 321 -6.31 -20.45 2.22
C ALA A 321 -7.80 -20.85 2.24
N SER A 322 -8.67 -20.08 1.58
CA SER A 322 -10.11 -20.36 1.47
C SER A 322 -10.42 -21.71 0.79
N ASN A 323 -9.62 -22.10 -0.19
CA ASN A 323 -9.75 -23.40 -0.86
C ASN A 323 -9.26 -24.56 0.03
N ASN A 324 -8.42 -24.28 1.02
CA ASN A 324 -7.86 -25.25 1.96
C ASN A 324 -8.42 -25.08 3.38
N LYS A 325 -9.71 -24.73 3.51
CA LYS A 325 -10.42 -24.60 4.80
C LYS A 325 -9.77 -23.60 5.78
N GLY A 326 -9.11 -22.57 5.27
CA GLY A 326 -8.41 -21.56 6.06
C GLY A 326 -7.02 -21.96 6.52
N ASP A 327 -6.48 -23.10 6.05
CA ASP A 327 -5.12 -23.50 6.39
C ASP A 327 -4.09 -22.59 5.70
N MET A 328 -3.47 -21.72 6.50
CA MET A 328 -2.39 -20.83 6.08
C MET A 328 -1.01 -21.52 6.08
N SER A 329 -0.88 -22.75 6.58
CA SER A 329 0.41 -23.46 6.58
C SER A 329 0.85 -23.88 5.16
N ILE A 330 -0.10 -23.97 4.23
CA ILE A 330 0.10 -24.41 2.83
C ILE A 330 1.10 -23.56 2.04
N PHE A 331 1.35 -22.31 2.45
CA PHE A 331 2.30 -21.41 1.81
C PHE A 331 3.56 -21.15 2.65
N GLY A 332 3.77 -21.93 3.72
CA GLY A 332 4.99 -21.88 4.54
C GLY A 332 5.34 -20.47 4.98
N ASN A 333 6.57 -20.03 4.65
CA ASN A 333 7.09 -18.71 4.99
C ASN A 333 6.87 -17.64 3.89
N ALA A 334 6.11 -17.95 2.83
CA ALA A 334 5.88 -17.00 1.74
C ALA A 334 5.03 -15.79 2.18
N VAL A 335 4.24 -15.94 3.23
CA VAL A 335 3.52 -14.84 3.89
C VAL A 335 4.16 -14.61 5.26
N GLY A 336 4.80 -13.46 5.41
CA GLY A 336 5.44 -13.08 6.67
C GLY A 336 4.44 -12.92 7.82
N PRO A 337 4.87 -13.03 9.10
CA PRO A 337 3.96 -12.95 10.25
C PRO A 337 3.06 -11.70 10.30
N LYS A 338 3.58 -10.54 9.86
CA LYS A 338 2.80 -9.28 9.83
C LYS A 338 1.85 -9.16 8.64
N ASP A 339 1.99 -10.02 7.62
CA ASP A 339 1.10 -10.07 6.44
C ASP A 339 -0.02 -11.11 6.61
N LYS A 340 0.08 -12.02 7.59
CA LYS A 340 -0.97 -13.02 7.86
C LYS A 340 -2.33 -12.38 8.18
N PRO A 341 -2.42 -11.28 8.95
CA PRO A 341 -3.69 -10.59 9.17
C PRO A 341 -4.32 -10.05 7.88
N ASP A 342 -3.51 -9.61 6.90
CA ASP A 342 -3.99 -9.21 5.57
C ASP A 342 -4.62 -10.38 4.83
N VAL A 343 -3.96 -11.54 4.83
CA VAL A 343 -4.53 -12.75 4.20
C VAL A 343 -5.84 -13.16 4.89
N GLN A 344 -5.89 -13.11 6.21
CA GLN A 344 -7.08 -13.47 6.98
C GLN A 344 -8.27 -12.56 6.67
N ILE A 345 -8.08 -11.23 6.70
CA ILE A 345 -9.20 -10.32 6.40
C ILE A 345 -9.64 -10.43 4.94
N LEU A 346 -8.69 -10.56 4.00
CA LEU A 346 -9.03 -10.72 2.59
C LEU A 346 -9.77 -12.03 2.33
N GLN A 347 -9.47 -13.08 3.11
CA GLN A 347 -10.18 -14.36 3.06
C GLN A 347 -11.65 -14.20 3.49
N GLU A 348 -11.90 -13.43 4.54
CA GLU A 348 -13.26 -13.12 5.01
C GLU A 348 -14.05 -12.25 4.02
N LEU A 349 -13.34 -11.43 3.22
CA LEU A 349 -13.92 -10.57 2.18
C LEU A 349 -14.09 -11.27 0.82
N LEU A 350 -13.74 -12.57 0.73
CA LEU A 350 -14.00 -13.35 -0.48
C LEU A 350 -15.52 -13.50 -0.69
N PRO A 351 -15.96 -13.47 -1.95
CA PRO A 351 -17.37 -13.58 -2.25
C PRO A 351 -17.88 -14.98 -1.82
N PRO A 352 -19.12 -15.08 -1.31
CA PRO A 352 -19.66 -16.35 -0.84
C PRO A 352 -19.63 -17.40 -1.97
N LYS A 353 -19.32 -18.65 -1.64
CA LYS A 353 -19.35 -19.78 -2.59
C LYS A 353 -20.80 -20.14 -2.95
N SER A 354 -21.58 -19.23 -3.53
CA SER A 354 -22.92 -19.53 -4.01
C SER A 354 -22.84 -20.26 -5.34
N VAL A 355 -22.78 -21.60 -5.26
CA VAL A 355 -23.05 -22.49 -6.39
C VAL A 355 -24.57 -22.48 -6.59
N LYS A 356 -25.08 -21.73 -7.58
CA LYS A 356 -26.43 -21.96 -8.08
C LYS A 356 -26.43 -23.33 -8.80
N PRO A 357 -27.31 -24.27 -8.46
CA PRO A 357 -27.50 -25.47 -9.28
C PRO A 357 -27.91 -25.04 -10.70
N GLY A 358 -27.08 -25.37 -11.71
CA GLY A 358 -27.40 -25.13 -13.12
C GLY A 358 -26.93 -23.81 -13.75
N ALA A 359 -26.08 -23.01 -13.09
CA ALA A 359 -25.43 -21.86 -13.75
C ALA A 359 -24.05 -22.26 -14.31
N PRO A 360 -23.70 -21.92 -15.57
CA PRO A 360 -22.35 -22.08 -16.08
C PRO A 360 -21.48 -21.01 -15.42
N THR A 361 -20.85 -21.35 -14.28
CA THR A 361 -19.91 -20.51 -13.51
C THR A 361 -20.50 -19.17 -13.00
N PRO A 362 -20.77 -19.02 -11.69
CA PRO A 362 -21.07 -17.72 -11.11
C PRO A 362 -19.85 -16.79 -11.27
N THR A 363 -19.99 -15.66 -11.97
CA THR A 363 -18.97 -14.60 -11.98
C THR A 363 -18.96 -13.91 -10.61
N LEU A 364 -18.18 -14.47 -9.69
CA LEU A 364 -17.99 -13.93 -8.35
C LEU A 364 -17.08 -12.69 -8.43
N THR A 365 -17.65 -11.52 -8.70
CA THR A 365 -16.92 -10.24 -8.66
C THR A 365 -17.00 -9.67 -7.24
N SER A 366 -15.92 -9.82 -6.46
CA SER A 366 -15.77 -9.06 -5.21
C SER A 366 -15.13 -7.71 -5.51
N PRO A 367 -15.64 -6.59 -4.95
CA PRO A 367 -14.95 -5.30 -5.08
C PRO A 367 -13.56 -5.34 -4.46
N TYR A 368 -13.30 -6.27 -3.54
CA TYR A 368 -12.02 -6.47 -2.89
C TYR A 368 -11.04 -7.32 -3.71
N PHE A 369 -11.37 -7.72 -4.93
CA PHE A 369 -10.45 -8.46 -5.80
C PHE A 369 -9.18 -7.65 -6.16
N THR A 370 -9.29 -6.33 -6.21
CA THR A 370 -8.18 -5.43 -6.58
C THR A 370 -7.94 -4.39 -5.51
N ALA A 371 -6.71 -3.86 -5.43
CA ALA A 371 -6.38 -2.74 -4.56
C ALA A 371 -7.24 -1.51 -4.89
N ALA A 372 -7.46 -1.25 -6.18
CA ALA A 372 -8.32 -0.16 -6.63
C ALA A 372 -9.77 -0.30 -6.16
N GLY A 373 -10.32 -1.52 -6.24
CA GLY A 373 -11.68 -1.81 -5.76
C GLY A 373 -11.79 -1.72 -4.24
N TYR A 374 -10.77 -2.20 -3.50
CA TYR A 374 -10.66 -1.96 -2.05
C TYR A 374 -10.69 -0.47 -1.72
N ILE A 375 -9.87 0.36 -2.39
CA ILE A 375 -9.84 1.81 -2.17
C ILE A 375 -11.19 2.46 -2.48
N HIS A 376 -11.86 2.10 -3.59
CA HIS A 376 -13.16 2.68 -3.89
C HIS A 376 -14.24 2.29 -2.88
N GLN A 377 -14.13 1.12 -2.26
CA GLN A 377 -15.05 0.65 -1.23
C GLN A 377 -14.80 1.31 0.13
N GLU A 378 -13.53 1.40 0.55
CA GLU A 378 -13.14 1.93 1.86
C GLU A 378 -12.96 3.46 1.89
N LEU A 379 -12.80 4.08 0.72
CA LEU A 379 -12.71 5.53 0.54
C LEU A 379 -13.70 6.03 -0.56
N PRO A 380 -15.02 6.01 -0.30
CA PRO A 380 -16.04 6.31 -1.32
C PRO A 380 -15.99 7.73 -1.88
N HIS A 381 -15.43 8.67 -1.12
CA HIS A 381 -15.22 10.05 -1.53
C HIS A 381 -13.72 10.34 -1.58
N THR A 382 -13.09 9.95 -2.68
CA THR A 382 -11.73 10.35 -2.98
C THR A 382 -11.70 11.87 -3.22
N GLN A 383 -10.76 12.58 -2.61
CA GLN A 383 -10.57 14.03 -2.81
C GLN A 383 -9.87 14.36 -4.15
N CYS A 384 -9.90 13.42 -5.10
CA CYS A 384 -9.27 13.55 -6.41
C CYS A 384 -10.17 14.38 -7.35
N ASP A 385 -9.55 15.16 -8.22
CA ASP A 385 -10.24 16.01 -9.20
C ASP A 385 -10.09 15.47 -10.62
N VAL A 386 -11.22 15.33 -11.32
CA VAL A 386 -11.37 14.78 -12.69
C VAL A 386 -10.93 13.32 -12.81
N GLN A 387 -9.68 13.00 -12.47
CA GLN A 387 -9.05 11.68 -12.48
C GLN A 387 -9.30 10.97 -11.14
N LYS A 388 -10.40 10.24 -11.03
CA LYS A 388 -10.92 9.71 -9.75
C LYS A 388 -10.86 8.20 -9.57
N HIS A 389 -10.59 7.44 -10.64
CA HIS A 389 -10.60 5.98 -10.60
C HIS A 389 -9.20 5.37 -10.51
N PHE A 390 -8.97 4.54 -9.49
CA PHE A 390 -7.70 3.82 -9.30
C PHE A 390 -7.50 2.64 -10.24
N CYS A 391 -8.56 2.15 -10.89
CA CYS A 391 -8.49 1.12 -11.91
C CYS A 391 -8.53 1.73 -13.31
N ASN A 392 -7.76 1.16 -14.24
CA ASN A 392 -7.80 1.49 -15.66
C ASN A 392 -8.50 0.36 -16.41
N THR A 393 -9.76 0.56 -16.78
CA THR A 393 -10.58 -0.40 -17.53
C THR A 393 -11.15 0.22 -18.79
N ASN A 394 -11.60 -0.62 -19.71
CA ASN A 394 -12.30 -0.18 -20.90
C ASN A 394 -13.57 0.61 -20.52
N GLY A 395 -13.55 1.93 -20.75
CA GLY A 395 -14.65 2.84 -20.46
C GLY A 395 -14.40 3.85 -19.34
N ASN A 396 -13.29 3.78 -18.60
CA ASN A 396 -12.94 4.76 -17.57
C ASN A 396 -11.54 5.39 -17.73
N GLN A 397 -10.84 5.13 -18.84
CA GLN A 397 -9.44 5.56 -19.04
C GLN A 397 -9.25 7.08 -18.87
N ASP A 398 -10.25 7.87 -19.30
CA ASP A 398 -10.25 9.32 -19.16
C ASP A 398 -10.29 9.81 -17.70
N LYS A 399 -10.70 8.94 -16.77
CA LYS A 399 -10.84 9.22 -15.33
C LYS A 399 -9.80 8.47 -14.49
N TYR A 400 -8.84 7.80 -15.11
CA TYR A 400 -7.80 7.06 -14.38
C TYR A 400 -6.91 8.03 -13.61
N VAL A 401 -6.73 7.77 -12.30
CA VAL A 401 -5.99 8.62 -11.37
C VAL A 401 -4.56 8.89 -11.79
N PHE A 402 -3.89 7.94 -12.46
CA PHE A 402 -2.52 8.07 -12.94
C PHE A 402 -2.41 8.25 -14.45
N ARG A 403 -3.45 8.76 -15.11
CA ARG A 403 -3.36 9.25 -16.49
C ARG A 403 -2.41 10.45 -16.53
N GLU A 404 -1.62 10.54 -17.60
CA GLU A 404 -0.55 11.54 -17.77
C GLU A 404 -1.04 12.99 -17.56
N LYS A 405 -2.23 13.27 -18.07
CA LYS A 405 -2.90 14.56 -17.95
C LYS A 405 -4.39 14.36 -17.66
N PRO A 406 -5.06 15.34 -17.04
CA PRO A 406 -6.51 15.32 -16.90
C PRO A 406 -7.22 15.35 -18.26
N LYS A 407 -8.40 14.72 -18.34
CA LYS A 407 -9.14 14.60 -19.61
C LYS A 407 -9.51 15.94 -20.23
N ASP A 408 -9.97 16.86 -19.41
CA ASP A 408 -10.34 18.22 -19.77
C ASP A 408 -9.16 19.07 -20.27
N HIS A 409 -7.93 18.59 -20.14
CA HIS A 409 -6.72 19.26 -20.63
C HIS A 409 -6.12 18.63 -21.90
N ASP A 410 -6.75 17.59 -22.49
CA ASP A 410 -6.21 16.87 -23.66
C ASP A 410 -5.85 17.79 -24.82
N GLU A 411 -6.77 18.67 -25.20
CA GLU A 411 -6.59 19.59 -26.31
C GLU A 411 -5.58 20.70 -25.98
N ALA A 412 -5.60 21.21 -24.74
CA ALA A 412 -4.74 22.29 -24.30
C ALA A 412 -3.27 21.85 -24.17
N CYS A 413 -3.03 20.67 -23.58
CA CYS A 413 -1.70 20.05 -23.55
C CYS A 413 -1.23 19.59 -24.94
N GLY A 414 -2.18 19.22 -25.81
CA GLY A 414 -1.92 18.76 -27.17
C GLY A 414 -1.73 19.88 -28.19
N CYS A 415 -1.67 21.14 -27.75
CA CYS A 415 -1.54 22.31 -28.61
C CYS A 415 -0.30 22.21 -29.50
N LYS A 416 -0.52 21.96 -30.79
CA LYS A 416 0.52 22.11 -31.83
C LYS A 416 0.24 23.43 -32.54
N SER A 417 1.22 24.32 -32.58
CA SER A 417 1.21 25.48 -33.49
C SER A 417 0.89 24.99 -34.90
N ARG A 418 -0.31 25.30 -35.42
CA ARG A 418 -0.76 24.78 -36.72
C ARG A 418 -0.32 25.74 -37.82
N PRO A 419 0.48 25.33 -38.83
CA PRO A 419 0.32 25.87 -40.17
C PRO A 419 -1.08 25.48 -40.69
N LYS A 420 -1.61 26.32 -41.57
CA LYS A 420 -2.97 26.29 -42.18
C LYS A 420 -3.46 24.86 -42.53
N PRO A 421 -4.75 24.54 -42.35
CA PRO A 421 -5.23 23.16 -42.40
C PRO A 421 -5.30 22.61 -43.84
N GLU A 422 -4.70 21.44 -44.05
CA GLU A 422 -5.09 20.53 -45.12
C GLU A 422 -5.90 19.34 -44.58
N LYS A 423 -6.71 18.78 -45.47
CA LYS A 423 -7.89 17.94 -45.24
C LYS A 423 -7.60 16.67 -44.41
N LYS A 424 -8.63 16.27 -43.65
CA LYS A 424 -8.69 15.04 -42.84
C LYS A 424 -8.34 13.79 -43.65
N THR A 425 -7.39 13.00 -43.13
CA THR A 425 -7.42 11.53 -43.13
C THR A 425 -6.57 11.00 -41.97
N GLY A 426 -7.05 9.94 -41.31
CA GLY A 426 -6.23 9.05 -40.46
C GLY A 426 -6.30 9.28 -38.95
N LYS A 427 -6.86 8.29 -38.23
CA LYS A 427 -6.87 8.13 -36.77
C LYS A 427 -5.48 8.37 -36.14
N LYS A 428 -5.40 9.14 -35.05
CA LYS A 428 -4.21 9.22 -34.20
C LYS A 428 -4.17 8.00 -33.27
N LYS A 429 -3.08 7.23 -33.35
CA LYS A 429 -2.70 6.20 -32.37
C LYS A 429 -2.31 6.86 -31.05
N GLU A 430 -2.67 6.20 -29.95
CA GLU A 430 -2.24 6.51 -28.58
C GLU A 430 -0.70 6.40 -28.48
N GLU A 431 -0.06 7.28 -27.71
CA GLU A 431 1.37 7.14 -27.39
C GLU A 431 1.53 6.05 -26.33
N GLU A 432 1.89 4.84 -26.78
CA GLU A 432 2.15 3.68 -25.90
C GLU A 432 3.36 3.92 -24.98
N ASP A 433 3.26 3.36 -23.77
CA ASP A 433 4.29 3.27 -22.72
C ASP A 433 5.63 2.71 -23.30
N PRO A 434 6.81 3.32 -23.04
CA PRO A 434 8.10 2.87 -23.60
C PRO A 434 8.44 1.40 -23.30
N GLU A 435 8.05 0.92 -22.13
CA GLU A 435 8.22 -0.46 -21.72
C GLU A 435 7.26 -1.38 -22.51
N CYS A 436 6.00 -0.97 -22.71
CA CYS A 436 5.05 -1.69 -23.57
C CYS A 436 5.53 -1.74 -25.03
N LYS A 437 6.07 -0.63 -25.57
CA LYS A 437 6.68 -0.60 -26.91
C LYS A 437 7.85 -1.58 -27.05
N THR A 438 8.65 -1.73 -25.99
CA THR A 438 9.75 -2.69 -25.96
C THR A 438 9.23 -4.12 -26.04
N VAL A 439 8.18 -4.43 -25.28
CA VAL A 439 7.53 -5.75 -25.27
C VAL A 439 6.85 -6.03 -26.62
N GLU A 440 6.06 -5.09 -27.13
CA GLU A 440 5.43 -5.19 -28.44
C GLU A 440 6.46 -5.38 -29.55
N GLY A 441 7.58 -4.66 -29.50
CA GLY A 441 8.66 -4.80 -30.47
C GLY A 441 9.23 -6.21 -30.55
N ILE A 442 9.42 -6.91 -29.43
CA ILE A 442 9.96 -8.28 -29.43
C ILE A 442 8.91 -9.36 -29.72
N LEU A 443 7.63 -9.07 -29.46
CA LEU A 443 6.51 -10.01 -29.67
C LEU A 443 5.76 -9.77 -31.00
N ALA A 444 6.00 -8.65 -31.69
CA ALA A 444 5.30 -8.29 -32.91
C ALA A 444 5.40 -9.38 -33.98
N GLY A 445 4.24 -9.85 -34.45
CA GLY A 445 4.13 -10.88 -35.48
C GLY A 445 4.54 -12.30 -35.02
N LYS A 446 4.92 -12.48 -33.75
CA LYS A 446 5.25 -13.78 -33.17
C LYS A 446 3.99 -14.51 -32.76
N LYS A 447 3.98 -15.83 -32.97
CA LYS A 447 3.00 -16.76 -32.39
C LYS A 447 3.61 -17.48 -31.19
N GLY A 448 2.80 -17.86 -30.22
CA GLY A 448 3.29 -18.48 -28.98
C GLY A 448 4.00 -19.83 -29.13
N ASN A 449 3.89 -20.47 -30.29
CA ASN A 449 4.67 -21.66 -30.68
C ASN A 449 6.00 -21.33 -31.38
N GLN A 450 6.39 -20.06 -31.43
CA GLN A 450 7.62 -19.61 -32.06
C GLN A 450 8.59 -19.08 -31.00
N GLN A 451 9.88 -19.19 -31.30
CA GLN A 451 10.95 -18.69 -30.47
C GLN A 451 10.93 -17.15 -30.39
N VAL A 452 11.17 -16.61 -29.19
CA VAL A 452 11.32 -15.18 -28.92
C VAL A 452 12.75 -14.95 -28.41
N GLY A 453 13.59 -14.29 -29.22
CA GLY A 453 15.04 -14.33 -29.01
C GLY A 453 15.56 -15.77 -29.13
N GLU A 454 16.35 -16.25 -28.17
CA GLU A 454 16.69 -17.68 -28.00
C GLU A 454 15.85 -18.40 -26.93
N CYS A 455 14.73 -17.80 -26.53
CA CYS A 455 13.78 -18.47 -25.65
C CYS A 455 12.81 -19.35 -26.46
N ASN A 456 12.96 -20.66 -26.29
CA ASN A 456 12.20 -21.68 -27.00
C ASN A 456 10.77 -21.86 -26.45
N PRO A 457 9.79 -22.21 -27.30
CA PRO A 457 8.45 -22.58 -26.87
C PRO A 457 8.48 -23.62 -25.75
N LYS A 458 7.63 -23.44 -24.73
CA LYS A 458 7.61 -24.39 -23.61
C LYS A 458 7.04 -25.71 -24.10
N GLY A 459 7.77 -26.79 -23.83
CA GLY A 459 7.38 -28.16 -24.13
C GLY A 459 7.10 -28.96 -22.85
N SER A 460 7.35 -30.27 -22.88
CA SER A 460 7.27 -31.08 -21.66
C SER A 460 8.19 -30.52 -20.57
N TYR A 461 7.68 -30.32 -19.36
CA TYR A 461 8.50 -29.88 -18.23
C TYR A 461 9.24 -31.09 -17.62
N PRO A 462 10.51 -30.93 -17.20
CA PRO A 462 11.23 -32.00 -16.52
C PRO A 462 10.61 -32.29 -15.14
N GLY A 463 11.11 -33.32 -14.44
CA GLY A 463 10.84 -33.49 -13.02
C GLY A 463 11.53 -32.41 -12.18
N TRP A 464 11.22 -32.38 -10.88
CA TRP A 464 11.99 -31.58 -9.92
C TRP A 464 13.43 -32.08 -9.89
N ASP A 465 14.40 -31.16 -9.98
CA ASP A 465 15.82 -31.50 -9.88
C ASP A 465 16.32 -31.15 -8.49
N CYS A 466 16.61 -32.16 -7.67
CA CYS A 466 17.16 -31.99 -6.32
C CYS A 466 18.66 -32.31 -6.27
N THR A 467 19.30 -32.49 -7.43
CA THR A 467 20.61 -33.13 -7.54
C THR A 467 21.62 -32.31 -8.33
N ASN A 468 21.23 -31.72 -9.46
CA ASN A 468 22.16 -31.03 -10.35
C ASN A 468 21.96 -29.51 -10.28
N ASN A 469 23.03 -28.77 -10.53
CA ASN A 469 23.01 -27.30 -10.69
C ASN A 469 22.40 -26.53 -9.51
N ILE A 470 22.48 -27.09 -8.31
CA ILE A 470 22.15 -26.45 -7.02
C ILE A 470 23.47 -26.28 -6.26
N ASP A 471 23.69 -25.08 -5.72
CA ASP A 471 24.87 -24.78 -4.92
C ASP A 471 24.95 -25.74 -3.71
N THR A 472 26.15 -26.26 -3.43
CA THR A 472 26.37 -27.25 -2.37
C THR A 472 26.03 -26.71 -0.96
N ASN A 473 25.98 -25.39 -0.79
CA ASN A 473 25.57 -24.73 0.45
C ASN A 473 24.05 -24.75 0.68
N HIS A 474 23.26 -25.24 -0.27
CA HIS A 474 21.79 -25.30 -0.17
C HIS A 474 21.30 -26.74 -0.06
N THR A 475 21.81 -27.48 0.93
CA THR A 475 21.43 -28.89 1.17
C THR A 475 19.92 -29.05 1.35
N GLY A 476 19.30 -29.89 0.51
CA GLY A 476 17.86 -30.17 0.52
C GLY A 476 17.01 -29.29 -0.39
N ALA A 477 17.60 -28.33 -1.10
CA ALA A 477 16.88 -27.56 -2.11
C ALA A 477 16.55 -28.42 -3.35
N CYS A 478 15.42 -28.12 -4.00
CA CYS A 478 15.01 -28.74 -5.26
C CYS A 478 14.57 -27.65 -6.24
N MET A 479 15.10 -27.69 -7.46
CA MET A 479 14.79 -26.74 -8.52
C MET A 479 13.46 -27.12 -9.19
N PRO A 480 12.45 -26.22 -9.21
CA PRO A 480 11.18 -26.53 -9.85
C PRO A 480 11.34 -26.61 -11.38
N PRO A 481 10.57 -27.47 -12.07
CA PRO A 481 10.65 -27.64 -13.53
C PRO A 481 10.52 -26.34 -14.34
N ARG A 482 9.68 -25.43 -13.85
CA ARG A 482 9.49 -24.09 -14.41
C ARG A 482 10.78 -23.27 -14.39
N ARG A 483 11.47 -23.26 -13.25
CA ARG A 483 12.73 -22.53 -13.07
C ARG A 483 13.85 -23.12 -13.93
N ILE A 484 13.91 -24.44 -14.05
CA ILE A 484 14.87 -25.13 -14.93
C ILE A 484 14.73 -24.65 -16.38
N LYS A 485 13.49 -24.35 -16.81
CA LYS A 485 13.18 -23.87 -18.16
C LYS A 485 12.95 -22.37 -18.25
N LEU A 486 13.37 -21.60 -17.24
CA LEU A 486 13.17 -20.15 -17.23
C LEU A 486 13.95 -19.49 -18.37
N CYS A 487 13.29 -18.61 -19.14
CA CYS A 487 13.95 -17.79 -20.14
C CYS A 487 14.90 -16.81 -19.45
N LEU A 488 16.18 -16.82 -19.80
CA LEU A 488 17.18 -15.85 -19.31
C LEU A 488 17.96 -15.19 -20.45
N TYR A 489 17.57 -15.46 -21.69
CA TYR A 489 18.36 -15.14 -22.87
C TYR A 489 18.82 -13.68 -22.95
N TYR A 490 17.93 -12.70 -22.83
CA TYR A 490 18.35 -11.32 -23.01
C TYR A 490 19.26 -10.83 -21.88
N LEU A 491 19.19 -11.44 -20.69
CA LEU A 491 20.13 -11.18 -19.60
C LEU A 491 21.51 -11.77 -19.89
N THR A 492 21.57 -12.94 -20.52
CA THR A 492 22.86 -13.56 -20.89
C THR A 492 23.53 -12.89 -22.09
N GLN A 493 22.84 -12.00 -22.80
CA GLN A 493 23.42 -11.18 -23.87
C GLN A 493 24.07 -9.89 -23.38
N LEU A 494 23.96 -9.57 -22.08
CA LEU A 494 24.59 -8.39 -21.51
C LEU A 494 26.11 -8.58 -21.41
N GLY A 495 26.87 -7.56 -21.77
CA GLY A 495 28.33 -7.54 -21.57
C GLY A 495 28.72 -7.09 -20.15
N ASP A 496 30.01 -7.19 -19.83
CA ASP A 496 30.56 -6.89 -18.50
C ASP A 496 30.37 -5.42 -18.04
N LYS A 497 30.10 -4.51 -18.98
CA LYS A 497 29.78 -3.10 -18.71
C LYS A 497 28.42 -2.78 -19.31
N VAL A 498 27.40 -2.80 -18.46
CA VAL A 498 26.02 -2.50 -18.82
C VAL A 498 25.53 -1.31 -18.00
N ASN A 499 24.74 -0.42 -18.60
CA ASN A 499 24.06 0.64 -17.83
C ASN A 499 22.70 0.16 -17.31
N GLU A 500 22.12 0.92 -16.38
CA GLU A 500 20.84 0.55 -15.72
C GLU A 500 19.69 0.39 -16.71
N ASP A 501 19.61 1.24 -17.74
CA ASP A 501 18.53 1.20 -18.75
C ASP A 501 18.64 -0.05 -19.64
N GLU A 502 19.84 -0.42 -20.04
CA GLU A 502 20.12 -1.64 -20.80
C GLU A 502 19.79 -2.90 -19.98
N PHE A 503 20.19 -2.91 -18.70
CA PHE A 503 19.88 -3.99 -17.77
C PHE A 503 18.37 -4.15 -17.57
N LYS A 504 17.67 -3.05 -17.28
CA LYS A 504 16.21 -3.00 -17.14
C LYS A 504 15.52 -3.48 -18.41
N THR A 505 15.98 -3.03 -19.58
CA THR A 505 15.45 -3.44 -20.88
C THR A 505 15.60 -4.95 -21.10
N ALA A 506 16.76 -5.53 -20.75
CA ALA A 506 17.00 -6.97 -20.87
C ALA A 506 16.11 -7.79 -19.92
N PHE A 507 15.90 -7.32 -18.69
CA PHE A 507 14.98 -7.93 -17.74
C PHE A 507 13.54 -7.93 -18.27
N ILE A 508 13.06 -6.79 -18.78
CA ILE A 508 11.71 -6.66 -19.36
C ILE A 508 11.54 -7.63 -20.54
N LYS A 509 12.50 -7.67 -21.47
CA LYS A 509 12.45 -8.56 -22.64
C LYS A 509 12.41 -10.03 -22.25
N THR A 510 13.23 -10.40 -21.27
CA THR A 510 13.31 -11.77 -20.74
C THR A 510 12.00 -12.20 -20.09
N ALA A 511 11.47 -11.38 -19.19
CA ALA A 511 10.19 -11.64 -18.53
C ALA A 511 9.04 -11.71 -19.53
N ALA A 512 9.00 -10.80 -20.51
CA ALA A 512 7.97 -10.81 -21.55
C ALA A 512 8.01 -12.07 -22.41
N ALA A 513 9.20 -12.50 -22.85
CA ALA A 513 9.36 -13.74 -23.61
C ALA A 513 8.92 -14.96 -22.79
N GLU A 514 9.30 -15.03 -21.51
CA GLU A 514 8.88 -16.12 -20.61
C GLU A 514 7.37 -16.23 -20.50
N ILE A 515 6.70 -15.12 -20.21
CA ILE A 515 5.26 -15.10 -19.98
C ILE A 515 4.50 -15.41 -21.27
N PHE A 516 4.96 -14.87 -22.41
CA PHE A 516 4.37 -15.12 -23.72
C PHE A 516 4.40 -16.61 -24.10
N LEU A 517 5.56 -17.26 -23.97
CA LEU A 517 5.73 -18.67 -24.30
C LEU A 517 5.00 -19.58 -23.31
N SER A 518 5.00 -19.21 -22.03
CA SER A 518 4.29 -19.95 -20.99
C SER A 518 2.77 -19.85 -21.12
N TRP A 519 2.24 -18.70 -21.55
CA TRP A 519 0.81 -18.54 -21.85
C TRP A 519 0.36 -19.48 -22.97
N TYR A 520 1.15 -19.56 -24.04
CA TYR A 520 0.86 -20.48 -25.13
C TYR A 520 0.85 -21.93 -24.67
N TYR A 521 1.83 -22.33 -23.86
CA TYR A 521 1.88 -23.67 -23.31
C TYR A 521 0.69 -23.97 -22.39
N TYR A 522 0.33 -23.02 -21.53
CA TYR A 522 -0.87 -23.12 -20.71
C TYR A 522 -2.10 -23.40 -21.58
N LYS A 523 -2.36 -22.58 -22.60
CA LYS A 523 -3.45 -22.81 -23.56
C LYS A 523 -3.39 -24.19 -24.22
N SER A 524 -2.21 -24.66 -24.59
CA SER A 524 -2.03 -25.99 -25.22
C SER A 524 -2.43 -27.16 -24.31
N LYS A 525 -2.41 -26.96 -22.98
CA LYS A 525 -2.82 -27.98 -21.99
C LYS A 525 -4.30 -27.94 -21.63
N HIS A 526 -5.02 -26.86 -22.00
CA HIS A 526 -6.43 -26.67 -21.70
C HIS A 526 -7.37 -26.87 -22.91
N GLY A 527 -6.91 -27.48 -24.01
CA GLY A 527 -7.77 -28.00 -25.08
C GLY A 527 -8.63 -26.95 -25.81
N ASN A 528 -9.89 -27.32 -26.13
CA ASN A 528 -10.83 -26.54 -26.96
C ASN A 528 -11.25 -25.17 -26.38
N ASP A 529 -10.85 -24.84 -25.15
CA ASP A 529 -11.17 -23.58 -24.48
C ASP A 529 -10.13 -22.47 -24.75
N ALA A 530 -9.16 -22.69 -25.64
CA ALA A 530 -8.09 -21.73 -25.93
C ALA A 530 -8.59 -20.36 -26.43
N HIS A 531 -9.68 -20.32 -27.20
CA HIS A 531 -10.29 -19.08 -27.69
C HIS A 531 -10.92 -18.27 -26.53
N THR A 532 -11.64 -18.95 -25.65
CA THR A 532 -12.23 -18.37 -24.44
C THR A 532 -11.17 -17.85 -23.46
N LEU A 533 -9.99 -18.49 -23.38
CA LEU A 533 -8.88 -18.03 -22.54
C LEU A 533 -8.25 -16.72 -23.05
N ASP A 534 -8.08 -16.57 -24.37
CA ASP A 534 -7.56 -15.31 -24.93
C ASP A 534 -8.59 -14.17 -24.79
N GLU A 535 -9.89 -14.44 -24.94
CA GLU A 535 -10.94 -13.47 -24.67
C GLU A 535 -10.97 -13.03 -23.19
N GLN A 536 -10.84 -13.97 -22.26
CA GLN A 536 -10.73 -13.67 -20.82
C GLN A 536 -9.51 -12.79 -20.52
N LEU A 537 -8.34 -13.13 -21.09
CA LEU A 537 -7.13 -12.33 -20.91
C LEU A 537 -7.29 -10.91 -21.45
N ASN A 538 -7.91 -10.76 -22.63
CA ASN A 538 -8.20 -9.44 -23.23
C ASN A 538 -9.21 -8.62 -22.41
N GLN A 539 -10.05 -9.27 -21.60
CA GLN A 539 -10.95 -8.64 -20.64
C GLN A 539 -10.28 -8.38 -19.28
N GLY A 540 -8.99 -8.68 -19.13
CA GLY A 540 -8.21 -8.50 -17.90
C GLY A 540 -8.39 -9.62 -16.88
N GLN A 541 -8.96 -10.76 -17.27
CA GLN A 541 -9.15 -11.92 -16.39
C GLN A 541 -8.06 -12.96 -16.67
N ILE A 542 -7.21 -13.23 -15.67
CA ILE A 542 -6.14 -14.23 -15.76
C ILE A 542 -6.58 -15.50 -15.02
N PRO A 543 -6.53 -16.69 -15.66
CA PRO A 543 -6.82 -17.95 -15.01
C PRO A 543 -5.99 -18.13 -13.72
N PRO A 544 -6.59 -18.51 -12.58
CA PRO A 544 -5.87 -18.59 -11.30
C PRO A 544 -4.62 -19.47 -11.33
N GLU A 545 -4.63 -20.57 -12.10
CA GLU A 545 -3.49 -21.47 -12.25
C GLU A 545 -2.34 -20.80 -13.02
N PHE A 546 -2.65 -20.09 -14.10
CA PHE A 546 -1.65 -19.33 -14.85
C PHE A 546 -1.14 -18.14 -14.05
N LEU A 547 -2.02 -17.44 -13.31
CA LEU A 547 -1.63 -16.35 -12.43
C LEU A 547 -0.64 -16.82 -11.35
N ARG A 548 -0.86 -18.00 -10.75
CA ARG A 548 0.09 -18.61 -9.81
C ARG A 548 1.44 -18.90 -10.46
N PHE A 549 1.43 -19.41 -11.70
CA PHE A 549 2.65 -19.61 -12.47
C PHE A 549 3.41 -18.30 -12.67
N MET A 550 2.70 -17.21 -13.04
CA MET A 550 3.30 -15.88 -13.20
C MET A 550 3.95 -15.38 -11.90
N PHE A 551 3.30 -15.57 -10.75
CA PHE A 551 3.85 -15.18 -9.45
C PHE A 551 5.15 -15.91 -9.10
N TYR A 552 5.23 -17.22 -9.34
CA TYR A 552 6.48 -17.96 -9.10
C TYR A 552 7.59 -17.53 -10.06
N THR A 553 7.26 -17.29 -11.33
CA THR A 553 8.21 -16.76 -12.31
C THR A 553 8.69 -15.36 -11.96
N TYR A 554 7.80 -14.51 -11.43
CA TYR A 554 8.18 -13.19 -10.94
C TYR A 554 9.14 -13.28 -9.75
N GLY A 555 8.84 -14.13 -8.77
CA GLY A 555 9.74 -14.38 -7.63
C GLY A 555 11.12 -14.83 -8.07
N ASP A 556 11.17 -15.77 -9.01
CA ASP A 556 12.41 -16.26 -9.62
C ASP A 556 13.25 -15.16 -10.30
N TYR A 557 12.62 -14.25 -11.04
CA TYR A 557 13.34 -13.14 -11.68
C TYR A 557 13.83 -12.12 -10.67
N ARG A 558 13.01 -11.81 -9.66
CA ARG A 558 13.41 -10.95 -8.55
C ARG A 558 14.63 -11.52 -7.84
N ASP A 559 14.60 -12.81 -7.52
CA ASP A 559 15.68 -13.48 -6.79
C ASP A 559 16.94 -13.69 -7.66
N ILE A 560 16.88 -13.57 -9.00
CA ILE A 560 18.07 -13.46 -9.87
C ILE A 560 18.67 -12.05 -9.82
N CYS A 561 17.82 -11.04 -9.72
CA CYS A 561 18.21 -9.65 -9.79
C CYS A 561 18.89 -9.16 -8.50
N LEU A 562 18.47 -9.71 -7.36
CA LEU A 562 19.02 -9.45 -6.03
C LEU A 562 20.25 -10.34 -5.78
#